data_AF-A0A8G2ML34-F1
#
_entry.id   AF-A0A8G2ML34-F1
#
_cell.length_a   1.000
_cell.length_b   1.000
_cell.length_c   1.000
_cell.angle_alpha   90.00
_cell.angle_beta   90.00
_cell.angle_gamma   90.00
#
_symmetry.space_group_name_H-M   'P 1'
#
loop_
_entity.id
_entity.type
_entity.pdbx_description
1 polymer ?
#
loop_
_entity_poly.entity_id
_entity_poly.type
_entity_poly.pdbx_seq_one_letter_code
_entity_poly.pdbx_strand_id
1 'polypeptide(L)'
;MPDDLRKISGVLDSNLKSTLENKTSFGGVDYFLVAQDGEDESALSLVKTEQGNTSLVTAEAIPGDPGLRAVPREVLKALLPGIDFEVPRDGPEPPVDLDLRWTREELLSLLFDKAQSKVGSPEMNSRDNSPPATNHGRLACAWAVNKITTMALGKPVGGGLSTASMFQALKARDVVFDEVQLLPGLVIISPTTGSNVGHVGITGEDDKIYSNSSSEGMWLQNRTLKSWSDYYHVKKGLPILFYQLNTSRFSRAAIS
;
A
#
# COMPACT_ATOMS: atom_id res chain seq x y z
N MET A 1 -10.15 -18.13 19.45
CA MET A 1 -9.84 -18.18 18.00
C MET A 1 -10.62 -19.35 17.41
N PRO A 2 -11.44 -19.14 16.36
CA PRO A 2 -12.17 -20.22 15.68
C PRO A 2 -11.22 -21.29 15.11
N ASP A 3 -11.67 -22.53 14.98
CA ASP A 3 -10.82 -23.66 14.55
C ASP A 3 -10.25 -23.47 13.14
N ASP A 4 -11.01 -22.88 12.22
CA ASP A 4 -10.54 -22.59 10.87
C ASP A 4 -9.37 -21.59 10.88
N LEU A 5 -9.42 -20.58 11.75
CA LEU A 5 -8.35 -19.59 11.85
C LEU A 5 -7.08 -20.18 12.47
N ARG A 6 -7.21 -21.15 13.38
CA ARG A 6 -6.05 -21.90 13.92
C ARG A 6 -5.33 -22.74 12.86
N LYS A 7 -6.07 -23.29 11.88
CA LYS A 7 -5.48 -24.10 10.80
C LYS A 7 -4.64 -23.28 9.83
N ILE A 8 -4.94 -21.98 9.71
CA ILE A 8 -4.30 -21.09 8.72
C ILE A 8 -3.34 -20.08 9.33
N SER A 9 -3.29 -19.95 10.66
CA SER A 9 -2.47 -18.93 11.32
C SER A 9 -0.97 -19.03 11.03
N GLY A 10 -0.47 -20.23 10.69
CA GLY A 10 0.94 -20.45 10.38
C GLY A 10 1.43 -19.78 9.09
N VAL A 11 0.53 -19.29 8.23
CA VAL A 11 0.87 -18.60 6.97
C VAL A 11 0.49 -17.12 6.97
N LEU A 12 0.09 -16.58 8.13
CA LEU A 12 -0.31 -15.19 8.32
C LEU A 12 0.79 -14.40 9.04
N ASP A 13 0.77 -13.07 8.95
CA ASP A 13 1.63 -12.22 9.78
C ASP A 13 1.39 -12.47 11.28
N SER A 14 2.40 -12.99 11.98
CA SER A 14 2.32 -13.27 13.42
C SER A 14 2.29 -12.01 14.28
N ASN A 15 2.61 -10.84 13.72
CA ASN A 15 2.59 -9.56 14.42
C ASN A 15 1.23 -8.89 14.41
N LEU A 16 0.27 -9.42 13.64
CA LEU A 16 -1.05 -8.84 13.44
C LEU A 16 -2.15 -9.69 14.06
N LYS A 17 -3.22 -9.02 14.50
CA LYS A 17 -4.43 -9.72 14.92
C LYS A 17 -5.18 -10.20 13.69
N SER A 18 -5.43 -11.50 13.62
CA SER A 18 -6.15 -12.10 12.49
C SER A 18 -7.63 -12.33 12.83
N THR A 19 -8.50 -12.06 11.85
CA THR A 19 -9.96 -12.31 11.90
C THR A 19 -10.39 -12.95 10.59
N LEU A 20 -11.10 -14.08 10.65
CA LEU A 20 -11.66 -14.71 9.46
C LEU A 20 -12.87 -13.89 8.99
N GLU A 21 -12.78 -13.31 7.80
CA GLU A 21 -13.84 -12.48 7.21
C GLU A 21 -14.81 -13.32 6.38
N ASN A 22 -14.26 -14.20 5.53
CA ASN A 22 -15.07 -15.03 4.64
C ASN A 22 -14.33 -16.32 4.27
N LYS A 23 -15.07 -17.31 3.78
CA LYS A 23 -14.51 -18.55 3.23
C LYS A 23 -15.38 -19.11 2.12
N THR A 24 -14.73 -19.80 1.17
CA THR A 24 -15.42 -20.52 0.09
C THR A 24 -14.60 -21.73 -0.35
N SER A 25 -15.22 -22.66 -1.06
CA SER A 25 -14.53 -23.84 -1.58
C SER A 25 -14.78 -23.94 -3.09
N PHE A 26 -13.73 -24.24 -3.85
CA PHE A 26 -13.83 -24.41 -5.30
C PHE A 26 -12.82 -25.45 -5.78
N GLY A 27 -13.29 -26.45 -6.54
CA GLY A 27 -12.41 -27.46 -7.12
C GLY A 27 -11.63 -28.31 -6.11
N GLY A 28 -12.16 -28.52 -4.91
CA GLY A 28 -11.47 -29.25 -3.83
C GLY A 28 -10.43 -28.43 -3.05
N VAL A 29 -10.38 -27.11 -3.30
CA VAL A 29 -9.54 -26.15 -2.57
C VAL A 29 -10.43 -25.26 -1.70
N ASP A 30 -10.08 -25.13 -0.42
CA ASP A 30 -10.70 -24.18 0.49
C ASP A 30 -9.94 -22.85 0.45
N TYR A 31 -10.66 -21.74 0.35
CA TYR A 31 -10.11 -20.40 0.35
C TYR A 31 -10.64 -19.62 1.55
N PHE A 32 -9.75 -18.90 2.22
CA PHE A 32 -10.02 -18.13 3.43
C PHE A 32 -9.59 -16.70 3.22
N LEU A 33 -10.52 -15.78 3.42
CA LEU A 33 -10.26 -14.35 3.43
C LEU A 33 -10.11 -13.90 4.88
N VAL A 34 -8.95 -13.33 5.22
CA VAL A 34 -8.56 -13.05 6.60
C VAL A 34 -8.14 -11.59 6.73
N ALA A 35 -8.87 -10.81 7.50
CA ALA A 35 -8.41 -9.49 7.91
C ALA A 35 -7.26 -9.64 8.91
N GLN A 36 -6.20 -8.87 8.70
CA GLN A 36 -5.05 -8.79 9.58
C GLN A 36 -4.86 -7.34 10.00
N ASP A 37 -5.01 -7.06 11.29
CA ASP A 37 -5.06 -5.69 11.79
C ASP A 37 -3.97 -5.43 12.82
N GLY A 38 -3.26 -4.33 12.60
CA GLY A 38 -2.34 -3.69 13.52
C GLY A 38 -2.86 -2.31 13.92
N GLU A 39 -1.99 -1.54 14.58
CA GLU A 39 -2.30 -0.16 14.97
C GLU A 39 -2.31 0.78 13.76
N ASP A 40 -1.32 0.63 12.87
CA ASP A 40 -1.12 1.54 11.74
C ASP A 40 -1.27 0.86 10.37
N GLU A 41 -1.05 -0.45 10.31
CA GLU A 41 -1.26 -1.25 9.11
C GLU A 41 -2.41 -2.23 9.26
N SER A 42 -3.14 -2.45 8.16
CA SER A 42 -4.05 -3.56 7.99
C SER A 42 -3.85 -4.21 6.63
N ALA A 43 -4.18 -5.48 6.56
CA ALA A 43 -4.13 -6.30 5.36
C ALA A 43 -5.38 -7.17 5.26
N LEU A 44 -5.65 -7.64 4.04
CA LEU A 44 -6.67 -8.62 3.77
C LEU A 44 -6.00 -9.78 3.06
N SER A 45 -5.67 -10.82 3.79
CA SER A 45 -4.92 -11.97 3.29
C SER A 45 -5.85 -12.99 2.67
N LEU A 46 -5.45 -13.56 1.54
CA LEU A 46 -6.10 -14.72 0.94
C LEU A 46 -5.23 -15.94 1.17
N VAL A 47 -5.77 -16.93 1.87
CA VAL A 47 -5.12 -18.21 2.15
C VAL A 47 -5.88 -19.31 1.43
N LYS A 48 -5.18 -20.34 0.97
CA LYS A 48 -5.80 -21.56 0.45
C LYS A 48 -5.32 -22.81 1.19
N THR A 49 -6.19 -23.80 1.29
CA THR A 49 -5.88 -25.14 1.77
C THR A 49 -6.30 -26.17 0.73
N GLU A 50 -5.37 -27.02 0.31
CA GLU A 50 -5.60 -28.09 -0.66
C GLU A 50 -4.96 -29.38 -0.15
N GLN A 51 -5.75 -30.44 -0.01
CA GLN A 51 -5.28 -31.75 0.49
C GLN A 51 -4.53 -31.65 1.84
N GLY A 52 -4.98 -30.74 2.72
CA GLY A 52 -4.36 -30.49 4.03
C GLY A 52 -3.13 -29.57 4.00
N ASN A 53 -2.65 -29.17 2.81
CA ASN A 53 -1.56 -28.22 2.68
C ASN A 53 -2.10 -26.78 2.64
N THR A 54 -1.74 -25.99 3.64
CA THR A 54 -2.13 -24.58 3.73
C THR A 54 -1.02 -23.67 3.18
N SER A 55 -1.39 -22.70 2.35
CA SER A 55 -0.47 -21.72 1.78
C SER A 55 -1.11 -20.35 1.63
N LEU A 56 -0.32 -19.29 1.83
CA LEU A 56 -0.73 -17.93 1.53
C LEU A 56 -0.77 -17.73 0.01
N VAL A 57 -1.89 -17.23 -0.52
CA VAL A 57 -2.01 -16.81 -1.92
C VAL A 57 -1.47 -15.39 -2.08
N THR A 58 -1.95 -14.47 -1.24
CA THR A 58 -1.43 -13.09 -1.14
C THR A 58 -1.77 -12.52 0.24
N ALA A 59 -0.92 -11.60 0.72
CA ALA A 59 -1.21 -10.80 1.92
C ALA A 59 -2.10 -9.57 1.61
N GLU A 60 -2.26 -9.20 0.34
CA GLU A 60 -3.01 -8.01 -0.09
C GLU A 60 -4.06 -8.40 -1.14
N ALA A 61 -5.18 -8.99 -0.71
CA ALA A 61 -6.30 -9.41 -1.55
C ALA A 61 -7.14 -8.23 -2.05
N ILE A 62 -6.52 -7.38 -2.86
CA ILE A 62 -7.07 -6.16 -3.43
C ILE A 62 -6.84 -6.09 -4.95
N PRO A 63 -7.65 -5.32 -5.69
CA PRO A 63 -7.50 -5.18 -7.14
C PRO A 63 -6.08 -4.80 -7.55
N GLY A 64 -5.52 -5.59 -8.46
CA GLY A 64 -4.20 -5.35 -9.06
C GLY A 64 -3.09 -6.20 -8.46
N ASP A 65 -3.35 -6.87 -7.33
CA ASP A 65 -2.39 -7.78 -6.73
C ASP A 65 -2.06 -8.96 -7.67
N PRO A 66 -0.78 -9.21 -7.98
CA PRO A 66 -0.39 -10.29 -8.88
C PRO A 66 -0.77 -11.69 -8.38
N GLY A 67 -0.84 -11.90 -7.07
CA GLY A 67 -1.20 -13.18 -6.47
C GLY A 67 -2.64 -13.60 -6.76
N LEU A 68 -3.53 -12.63 -7.01
CA LEU A 68 -4.92 -12.90 -7.38
C LEU A 68 -5.10 -13.39 -8.81
N ARG A 69 -4.11 -13.24 -9.70
CA ARG A 69 -4.23 -13.65 -11.12
C ARG A 69 -4.49 -15.15 -11.30
N ALA A 70 -4.01 -15.97 -10.37
CA ALA A 70 -4.18 -17.42 -10.39
C ALA A 70 -5.45 -17.89 -9.66
N VAL A 71 -6.19 -16.97 -9.04
CA VAL A 71 -7.40 -17.30 -8.27
C VAL A 71 -8.61 -17.34 -9.21
N PRO A 72 -9.45 -18.39 -9.15
CA PRO A 72 -10.66 -18.45 -9.96
C PRO A 72 -11.57 -17.23 -9.71
N ARG A 73 -12.18 -16.68 -10.77
CA ARG A 73 -13.04 -15.50 -10.67
C ARG A 73 -14.26 -15.76 -9.79
N GLU A 74 -14.76 -16.98 -9.77
CA GLU A 74 -15.86 -17.45 -8.93
C GLU A 74 -15.50 -17.36 -7.45
N VAL A 75 -14.25 -17.71 -7.10
CA VAL A 75 -13.73 -17.60 -5.73
C VAL A 75 -13.64 -16.13 -5.32
N LEU A 76 -13.08 -15.27 -6.17
CA LEU A 76 -12.98 -13.82 -5.90
C LEU A 76 -14.36 -13.18 -5.72
N LYS A 77 -15.32 -13.50 -6.60
CA LYS A 77 -16.70 -13.00 -6.50
C LYS A 77 -17.43 -13.49 -5.24
N ALA A 78 -17.17 -14.72 -4.81
CA ALA A 78 -17.77 -15.29 -3.60
C ALA A 78 -17.19 -14.67 -2.33
N LEU A 79 -15.87 -14.43 -2.30
CA LEU A 79 -15.19 -13.88 -1.13
C LEU A 79 -15.37 -12.37 -1.00
N LEU A 80 -15.34 -11.65 -2.12
CA LEU A 80 -15.34 -10.19 -2.20
C LEU A 80 -16.43 -9.71 -3.18
N PRO A 81 -17.72 -9.92 -2.84
CA PRO A 81 -18.81 -9.52 -3.71
C PRO A 81 -18.82 -7.99 -3.90
N GLY A 82 -19.00 -7.55 -5.15
CA GLY A 82 -19.05 -6.13 -5.49
C GLY A 82 -17.69 -5.45 -5.66
N ILE A 83 -16.58 -6.16 -5.45
CA ILE A 83 -15.25 -5.66 -5.81
C ILE A 83 -14.94 -5.99 -7.26
N ASP A 84 -14.60 -4.96 -8.04
CA ASP A 84 -14.08 -5.13 -9.38
C ASP A 84 -12.56 -5.35 -9.32
N PHE A 85 -12.12 -6.50 -9.83
CA PHE A 85 -10.70 -6.87 -9.90
C PHE A 85 -10.09 -6.58 -11.27
N GLU A 86 -10.86 -6.02 -12.21
CA GLU A 86 -10.30 -5.52 -13.46
C GLU A 86 -9.47 -4.27 -13.17
N VAL A 87 -8.15 -4.42 -13.27
CA VAL A 87 -7.22 -3.29 -13.14
C VAL A 87 -6.76 -2.87 -14.53
N PRO A 88 -6.98 -1.60 -14.91
CA PRO A 88 -6.41 -1.05 -16.13
C PRO A 88 -4.89 -1.26 -16.14
N ARG A 89 -4.36 -1.81 -17.24
CA ARG A 89 -2.91 -1.85 -17.43
C ARG A 89 -2.47 -0.47 -17.87
N ASP A 90 -1.71 0.22 -17.03
CA ASP A 90 -1.01 1.43 -17.45
C ASP A 90 0.02 1.05 -18.52
N GLY A 91 -0.12 1.65 -19.70
CA GLY A 91 0.90 1.58 -20.74
C GLY A 91 2.20 2.29 -20.33
N PRO A 92 3.26 2.19 -21.15
CA PRO A 92 4.45 3.00 -20.93
C PRO A 92 4.08 4.49 -20.92
N GLU A 93 4.51 5.20 -19.88
CA GLU A 93 4.26 6.64 -19.75
C GLU A 93 5.19 7.38 -20.72
N PRO A 94 4.66 8.33 -21.52
CA PRO A 94 5.52 9.16 -22.34
C PRO A 94 6.41 10.03 -21.43
N PRO A 95 7.68 10.26 -21.80
CA PRO A 95 8.56 11.13 -21.04
C PRO A 95 8.03 12.57 -21.06
N VAL A 96 8.18 13.29 -19.94
CA VAL A 96 7.87 14.71 -19.86
C VAL A 96 8.99 15.53 -20.54
N ASP A 97 8.63 16.55 -21.31
CA ASP A 97 9.59 17.48 -21.91
C ASP A 97 10.42 18.21 -20.84
N LEU A 98 11.71 18.42 -21.10
CA LEU A 98 12.67 18.90 -20.09
C LEU A 98 12.27 20.23 -19.44
N ASP A 99 11.71 21.15 -20.22
CA ASP A 99 11.25 22.48 -19.80
C ASP A 99 9.98 22.42 -18.92
N LEU A 100 9.25 21.31 -18.98
CA LEU A 100 8.04 21.08 -18.18
C LEU A 100 8.30 20.24 -16.93
N ARG A 101 9.54 19.78 -16.68
CA ARG A 101 9.86 18.98 -15.49
C ARG A 101 10.00 19.84 -14.25
N TRP A 102 9.60 19.30 -13.11
CA TRP A 102 10.03 19.81 -11.81
C TRP A 102 11.53 19.58 -11.61
N THR A 103 12.22 20.44 -10.87
CA THR A 103 13.52 20.07 -10.29
C THR A 103 13.31 19.02 -9.21
N ARG A 104 14.39 18.35 -8.80
CA ARG A 104 14.35 17.41 -7.68
C ARG A 104 13.81 18.07 -6.42
N GLU A 105 14.32 19.26 -6.10
CA GLU A 105 14.02 20.01 -4.89
C GLU A 105 12.56 20.49 -4.88
N GLU A 106 12.07 21.00 -6.01
CA GLU A 106 10.68 21.42 -6.15
C GLU A 106 9.71 20.24 -6.00
N LEU A 107 10.02 19.10 -6.63
CA LEU A 107 9.18 17.91 -6.52
C LEU A 107 9.08 17.42 -5.08
N LEU A 108 10.22 17.33 -4.38
CA LEU A 108 10.27 16.96 -2.96
C LEU A 108 9.45 17.94 -2.11
N SER A 109 9.63 19.26 -2.32
CA SER A 109 8.87 20.29 -1.61
C SER A 109 7.37 20.15 -1.85
N LEU A 110 6.92 20.02 -3.11
CA LEU A 110 5.50 19.90 -3.45
C LEU A 110 4.86 18.68 -2.79
N LEU A 111 5.56 17.54 -2.81
CA LEU A 111 5.04 16.32 -2.22
C LEU A 111 4.97 16.42 -0.68
N PHE A 112 6.00 16.99 -0.05
CA PHE A 112 6.02 17.25 1.39
C PHE A 112 4.94 18.25 1.82
N ASP A 113 4.86 19.41 1.16
CA ASP A 113 3.88 20.46 1.45
C ASP A 113 2.45 19.90 1.34
N LYS A 114 2.19 19.03 0.36
CA LYS A 114 0.89 18.38 0.23
C LYS A 114 0.65 17.36 1.34
N ALA A 115 1.64 16.51 1.64
CA ALA A 115 1.53 15.53 2.72
C ALA A 115 1.24 16.20 4.07
N GLN A 116 1.93 17.31 4.37
CA GLN A 116 1.75 18.07 5.60
C GLN A 116 0.40 18.79 5.64
N SER A 117 0.05 19.54 4.59
CA SER A 117 -1.18 20.35 4.56
C SER A 117 -2.48 19.54 4.59
N LYS A 118 -2.42 18.23 4.28
CA LYS A 118 -3.59 17.36 4.23
C LYS A 118 -3.78 16.46 5.46
N VAL A 119 -2.94 16.58 6.48
CA VAL A 119 -3.13 15.88 7.76
C VAL A 119 -4.51 16.18 8.34
N GLY A 120 -5.29 15.13 8.61
CA GLY A 120 -6.64 15.24 9.18
C GLY A 120 -7.67 15.94 8.28
N SER A 121 -7.33 16.22 7.02
CA SER A 121 -8.25 16.90 6.11
C SER A 121 -9.41 15.98 5.67
N PRO A 122 -10.62 16.52 5.47
CA PRO A 122 -11.75 15.73 4.96
C PRO A 122 -11.46 15.05 3.61
N GLU A 123 -10.64 15.67 2.75
CA GLU A 123 -10.30 15.08 1.45
C GLU A 123 -9.39 13.86 1.59
N MET A 124 -8.63 13.75 2.68
CA MET A 124 -7.75 12.62 2.99
C MET A 124 -8.30 11.70 4.08
N ASN A 125 -9.59 11.80 4.38
CA ASN A 125 -10.31 10.77 5.12
C ASN A 125 -10.47 9.53 4.23
N SER A 126 -9.66 8.50 4.48
CA SER A 126 -9.70 7.29 3.68
C SER A 126 -10.96 6.47 3.99
N ARG A 127 -11.52 6.55 5.19
CA ARG A 127 -12.78 5.87 5.51
C ARG A 127 -13.92 6.21 4.56
N ASP A 128 -14.00 7.49 4.20
CA ASP A 128 -15.11 8.03 3.42
C ASP A 128 -14.78 8.18 1.93
N ASN A 129 -13.50 8.40 1.57
CA ASN A 129 -13.13 8.77 0.20
C ASN A 129 -12.36 7.70 -0.58
N SER A 130 -11.89 6.63 0.06
CA SER A 130 -11.14 5.59 -0.63
C SER A 130 -12.09 4.58 -1.31
N PRO A 131 -11.66 3.88 -2.37
CA PRO A 131 -12.49 2.90 -3.04
C PRO A 131 -12.96 1.80 -2.06
N PRO A 132 -14.16 1.21 -2.28
CA PRO A 132 -14.68 0.15 -1.41
C PRO A 132 -13.72 -1.02 -1.18
N ALA A 133 -12.90 -1.34 -2.19
CA ALA A 133 -11.86 -2.37 -2.12
C ALA A 133 -10.81 -2.15 -1.02
N THR A 134 -10.69 -0.94 -0.49
CA THR A 134 -9.78 -0.64 0.63
C THR A 134 -10.41 -0.88 2.01
N ASN A 135 -11.63 -1.42 2.06
CA ASN A 135 -12.36 -1.71 3.29
C ASN A 135 -12.46 -0.51 4.23
N HIS A 136 -13.10 0.57 3.75
CA HIS A 136 -13.32 1.80 4.51
C HIS A 136 -12.02 2.38 5.09
N GLY A 137 -10.98 2.50 4.25
CA GLY A 137 -9.71 3.12 4.63
C GLY A 137 -8.71 2.20 5.31
N ARG A 138 -9.09 0.98 5.70
CA ARG A 138 -8.20 0.05 6.42
C ARG A 138 -7.03 -0.42 5.55
N LEU A 139 -7.25 -0.62 4.26
CA LEU A 139 -6.24 -1.09 3.30
C LEU A 139 -5.77 0.05 2.38
N ALA A 140 -5.88 1.30 2.83
CA ALA A 140 -5.77 2.48 1.97
C ALA A 140 -4.39 3.18 2.01
N CYS A 141 -3.33 2.52 2.50
CA CYS A 141 -2.00 3.13 2.58
C CYS A 141 -1.45 3.57 1.23
N ALA A 142 -1.42 2.68 0.24
CA ALA A 142 -1.01 2.99 -1.13
C ALA A 142 -1.99 3.95 -1.82
N TRP A 143 -3.29 3.82 -1.56
CA TRP A 143 -4.28 4.79 -2.05
C TRP A 143 -3.97 6.21 -1.57
N ALA A 144 -3.65 6.38 -0.29
CA ALA A 144 -3.43 7.69 0.31
C ALA A 144 -2.18 8.34 -0.26
N VAL A 145 -1.08 7.59 -0.41
CA VAL A 145 0.14 8.10 -1.07
C VAL A 145 -0.14 8.46 -2.53
N ASN A 146 -0.88 7.64 -3.27
CA ASN A 146 -1.30 7.95 -4.64
C ASN A 146 -2.18 9.21 -4.70
N LYS A 147 -3.08 9.41 -3.75
CA LYS A 147 -3.95 10.59 -3.68
C LYS A 147 -3.17 11.86 -3.34
N ILE A 148 -2.28 11.82 -2.35
CA ILE A 148 -1.39 12.94 -2.03
C ILE A 148 -0.53 13.31 -3.24
N THR A 149 0.09 12.32 -3.89
CA THR A 149 0.92 12.55 -5.08
C THR A 149 0.09 13.15 -6.22
N THR A 150 -1.15 12.67 -6.42
CA THR A 150 -2.05 13.24 -7.43
C THR A 150 -2.40 14.70 -7.12
N MET A 151 -2.69 15.04 -5.86
CA MET A 151 -2.94 16.42 -5.45
C MET A 151 -1.70 17.31 -5.53
N ALA A 152 -0.51 16.73 -5.38
CA ALA A 152 0.76 17.45 -5.35
C ALA A 152 1.38 17.66 -6.73
N LEU A 153 1.20 16.68 -7.63
CA LEU A 153 1.94 16.54 -8.89
C LEU A 153 1.04 16.25 -10.10
N GLY A 154 -0.29 16.22 -9.93
CA GLY A 154 -1.28 15.96 -10.98
C GLY A 154 -1.42 14.49 -11.39
N LYS A 155 -0.66 13.57 -10.76
CA LYS A 155 -0.64 12.15 -11.10
C LYS A 155 -0.27 11.25 -9.90
N PRO A 156 -0.77 10.01 -9.81
CA PRO A 156 -0.35 9.06 -8.78
C PRO A 156 1.08 8.54 -8.97
N VAL A 157 1.65 7.95 -7.92
CA VAL A 157 2.88 7.14 -8.00
C VAL A 157 2.65 5.91 -8.87
N GLY A 158 1.49 5.28 -8.77
CA GLY A 158 1.12 4.06 -9.49
C GLY A 158 0.98 2.85 -8.56
N GLY A 159 0.84 1.66 -9.14
CA GLY A 159 0.67 0.40 -8.39
C GLY A 159 -0.71 0.21 -7.75
N GLY A 160 -1.67 1.09 -8.03
CA GLY A 160 -3.04 0.96 -7.56
C GLY A 160 -3.17 1.08 -6.04
N LEU A 161 -3.83 0.10 -5.42
CA LEU A 161 -4.16 0.10 -3.98
C LEU A 161 -3.17 -0.72 -3.13
N SER A 162 -2.21 -1.41 -3.75
CA SER A 162 -1.34 -2.39 -3.09
C SER A 162 0.04 -1.82 -2.78
N THR A 163 0.54 -2.08 -1.57
CA THR A 163 1.92 -1.74 -1.18
C THR A 163 2.92 -2.52 -2.02
N ALA A 164 2.67 -3.81 -2.26
CA ALA A 164 3.54 -4.64 -3.08
C ALA A 164 3.60 -4.14 -4.54
N SER A 165 2.45 -3.74 -5.09
CA SER A 165 2.37 -3.22 -6.46
C SER A 165 2.95 -1.80 -6.59
N MET A 166 2.76 -0.95 -5.58
CA MET A 166 3.40 0.37 -5.51
C MET A 166 4.92 0.24 -5.43
N PHE A 167 5.44 -0.71 -4.66
CA PHE A 167 6.87 -1.00 -4.63
C PHE A 167 7.41 -1.37 -6.02
N GLN A 168 6.70 -2.21 -6.78
CA GLN A 168 7.12 -2.52 -8.16
C GLN A 168 7.10 -1.29 -9.07
N ALA A 169 6.10 -0.40 -8.93
CA ALA A 169 6.03 0.84 -9.69
C ALA A 169 7.20 1.78 -9.36
N LEU A 170 7.47 1.98 -8.07
CA LEU A 170 8.60 2.79 -7.58
C LEU A 170 9.94 2.24 -8.10
N LYS A 171 10.18 0.94 -7.90
CA LYS A 171 11.42 0.28 -8.33
C LYS A 171 11.66 0.39 -9.83
N ALA A 172 10.60 0.36 -10.63
CA ALA A 172 10.71 0.40 -12.09
C ALA A 172 10.90 1.81 -12.65
N ARG A 173 10.44 2.86 -11.94
CA ARG A 173 10.26 4.19 -12.53
C ARG A 173 10.95 5.32 -11.74
N ASP A 174 11.30 5.07 -10.49
CA ASP A 174 11.82 6.08 -9.55
C ASP A 174 13.23 5.78 -9.08
N VAL A 175 13.80 6.75 -8.36
CA VAL A 175 15.19 6.70 -7.91
C VAL A 175 15.21 6.22 -6.46
N VAL A 176 15.89 5.11 -6.21
CA VAL A 176 16.19 4.66 -4.84
C VAL A 176 17.09 5.72 -4.19
N PHE A 177 16.73 6.12 -2.98
CA PHE A 177 17.40 7.16 -2.23
C PHE A 177 18.18 6.54 -1.06
N ASP A 178 19.48 6.38 -1.24
CA ASP A 178 20.38 5.73 -0.27
C ASP A 178 21.17 6.74 0.59
N GLU A 179 20.86 8.05 0.52
CA GLU A 179 21.64 9.07 1.24
C GLU A 179 21.34 9.06 2.76
N VAL A 180 22.37 9.39 3.55
CA VAL A 180 22.35 9.38 5.03
C VAL A 180 21.37 10.40 5.62
N GLN A 181 21.02 11.45 4.86
CA GLN A 181 20.13 12.50 5.31
C GLN A 181 18.73 12.29 4.73
N LEU A 182 17.76 12.00 5.61
CA LEU A 182 16.36 11.92 5.23
C LEU A 182 15.89 13.28 4.71
N LEU A 183 15.41 13.32 3.47
CA LEU A 183 14.78 14.51 2.90
C LEU A 183 13.26 14.45 3.07
N PRO A 184 12.58 15.55 3.42
CA PRO A 184 11.13 15.64 3.32
C PRO A 184 10.66 15.42 1.88
N GLY A 185 9.52 14.73 1.71
CA GLY A 185 8.92 14.49 0.40
C GLY A 185 9.41 13.24 -0.33
N LEU A 186 10.20 12.38 0.32
CA LEU A 186 10.50 11.04 -0.20
C LEU A 186 9.31 10.11 0.06
N VAL A 187 9.08 9.14 -0.82
CA VAL A 187 8.21 8.02 -0.52
C VAL A 187 9.00 7.00 0.31
N ILE A 188 8.57 6.76 1.54
CA ILE A 188 9.12 5.69 2.39
C ILE A 188 8.23 4.46 2.27
N ILE A 189 8.83 3.30 2.02
CA ILE A 189 8.10 2.04 1.88
C ILE A 189 8.82 0.89 2.56
N SER A 190 8.07 0.14 3.36
CA SER A 190 8.44 -1.20 3.80
C SER A 190 7.55 -2.18 3.04
N PRO A 191 8.02 -2.80 1.95
CA PRO A 191 7.15 -3.57 1.06
C PRO A 191 6.66 -4.86 1.70
N THR A 192 5.37 -5.16 1.52
CA THR A 192 4.78 -6.44 1.90
C THR A 192 5.55 -7.59 1.23
N THR A 193 6.05 -8.55 2.03
CA THR A 193 6.85 -9.68 1.55
C THR A 193 6.37 -10.98 2.19
N GLY A 194 5.89 -11.93 1.38
CA GLY A 194 5.27 -13.15 1.90
C GLY A 194 4.06 -12.81 2.76
N SER A 195 4.01 -13.36 3.98
CA SER A 195 2.95 -13.07 4.96
C SER A 195 3.16 -11.77 5.73
N ASN A 196 4.31 -11.12 5.57
CA ASN A 196 4.71 -10.00 6.40
C ASN A 196 4.21 -8.69 5.81
N VAL A 197 3.23 -8.08 6.48
CA VAL A 197 2.48 -6.94 5.95
C VAL A 197 3.30 -5.65 6.09
N GLY A 198 3.47 -4.98 4.96
CA GLY A 198 4.20 -3.73 4.83
C GLY A 198 3.35 -2.49 5.02
N HIS A 199 3.96 -1.33 4.75
CA HIS A 199 3.28 -0.04 4.74
C HIS A 199 4.04 0.97 3.89
N VAL A 200 3.37 2.07 3.56
CA VAL A 200 3.94 3.15 2.75
C VAL A 200 3.48 4.52 3.26
N GLY A 201 4.37 5.51 3.14
CA GLY A 201 4.13 6.89 3.56
C GLY A 201 5.04 7.88 2.84
N ILE A 202 5.02 9.13 3.31
CA ILE A 202 5.85 10.23 2.81
C ILE A 202 6.65 10.79 3.98
N THR A 203 7.94 11.02 3.76
CA THR A 203 8.85 11.59 4.76
C THR A 203 8.60 13.08 4.96
N GLY A 204 8.86 13.56 6.17
CA GLY A 204 8.74 14.94 6.58
C GLY A 204 10.01 15.48 7.22
N GLU A 205 9.91 16.71 7.71
CA GLU A 205 10.93 17.32 8.58
C GLU A 205 11.00 16.60 9.93
N ASP A 206 12.16 16.72 10.60
CA ASP A 206 12.41 16.15 11.94
C ASP A 206 12.10 14.65 12.06
N ASP A 207 12.47 13.88 11.03
CA ASP A 207 12.21 12.44 10.93
C ASP A 207 10.73 12.05 10.98
N LYS A 208 9.80 12.99 10.77
CA LYS A 208 8.37 12.69 10.74
C LYS A 208 8.03 11.87 9.48
N ILE A 209 7.04 11.01 9.61
CA ILE A 209 6.45 10.27 8.49
C ILE A 209 4.94 10.48 8.52
N TYR A 210 4.41 10.79 7.34
CA TYR A 210 2.99 10.94 7.06
C TYR A 210 2.49 9.70 6.34
N SER A 211 1.44 9.08 6.86
CA SER A 211 0.86 7.88 6.24
C SER A 211 -0.63 7.76 6.54
N ASN A 212 -1.31 6.84 5.86
CA ASN A 212 -2.65 6.45 6.26
C ASN A 212 -2.56 5.65 7.57
N SER A 213 -3.29 6.06 8.59
CA SER A 213 -3.57 5.21 9.75
C SER A 213 -4.73 4.29 9.40
N SER A 214 -4.46 2.98 9.40
CA SER A 214 -5.46 1.96 9.03
C SER A 214 -6.58 1.84 10.08
N SER A 215 -6.26 2.07 11.36
CA SER A 215 -7.23 2.07 12.45
C SER A 215 -8.13 3.31 12.42
N GLU A 216 -7.56 4.49 12.16
CA GLU A 216 -8.29 5.75 12.11
C GLU A 216 -8.98 6.02 10.77
N GLY A 217 -8.55 5.35 9.69
CA GLY A 217 -9.04 5.61 8.34
C GLY A 217 -8.74 7.05 7.89
N MET A 218 -7.55 7.56 8.23
CA MET A 218 -7.18 8.96 8.04
C MET A 218 -5.70 9.13 7.68
N TRP A 219 -5.39 10.12 6.84
CA TRP A 219 -4.02 10.58 6.62
C TRP A 219 -3.51 11.42 7.80
N LEU A 220 -2.44 10.95 8.44
CA LEU A 220 -1.91 11.52 9.68
C LEU A 220 -0.38 11.59 9.65
N GLN A 221 0.18 12.44 10.50
CA GLN A 221 1.57 12.32 10.93
C GLN A 221 1.62 11.37 12.13
N ASN A 222 1.67 10.06 11.88
CA ASN A 222 1.53 9.02 12.90
C ASN A 222 2.82 8.23 13.18
N ARG A 223 3.90 8.48 12.43
CA ARG A 223 5.17 7.78 12.59
C ARG A 223 6.36 8.74 12.57
N THR A 224 7.47 8.28 13.14
CA THR A 224 8.80 8.85 12.93
C THR A 224 9.67 7.80 12.26
N LEU A 225 10.82 8.18 11.70
CA LEU A 225 11.77 7.22 11.14
C LEU A 225 12.16 6.15 12.16
N LYS A 226 12.35 6.56 13.43
CA LYS A 226 12.64 5.62 14.52
C LYS A 226 11.49 4.64 14.74
N SER A 227 10.25 5.11 14.90
CA SER A 227 9.13 4.19 15.15
C SER A 227 8.80 3.31 13.94
N TRP A 228 9.02 3.81 12.72
CA TRP A 228 8.96 3.02 11.49
C TRP A 228 10.03 1.93 11.45
N SER A 229 11.28 2.27 11.80
CA SER A 229 12.41 1.34 11.89
C SER A 229 12.21 0.27 12.94
N ASP A 230 11.88 0.67 14.16
CA ASP A 230 11.64 -0.27 15.27
C ASP A 230 10.56 -1.29 14.91
N TYR A 231 9.53 -0.85 14.17
CA TYR A 231 8.41 -1.69 13.82
C TYR A 231 8.64 -2.53 12.56
N TYR A 232 8.86 -1.91 11.40
CA TYR A 232 8.94 -2.65 10.13
C TYR A 232 10.29 -3.33 9.94
N HIS A 233 11.39 -2.70 10.36
CA HIS A 233 12.70 -3.29 10.18
C HIS A 233 13.11 -4.21 11.32
N VAL A 234 13.15 -3.70 12.55
CA VAL A 234 13.68 -4.47 13.68
C VAL A 234 12.72 -5.59 14.08
N LYS A 235 11.43 -5.28 14.29
CA LYS A 235 10.44 -6.28 14.71
C LYS A 235 10.01 -7.20 13.56
N LYS A 236 9.73 -6.65 12.38
CA LYS A 236 9.18 -7.42 11.25
C LYS A 236 10.26 -7.94 10.30
N GLY A 237 11.48 -7.40 10.28
CA GLY A 237 12.53 -7.82 9.36
C GLY A 237 12.33 -7.36 7.91
N LEU A 238 11.43 -6.41 7.66
CA LEU A 238 11.23 -5.82 6.34
C LEU A 238 12.32 -4.78 6.04
N PRO A 239 12.74 -4.62 4.77
CA PRO A 239 13.59 -3.50 4.40
C PRO A 239 12.82 -2.18 4.54
N ILE A 240 13.56 -1.09 4.73
CA ILE A 240 13.04 0.27 4.62
C ILE A 240 13.71 0.88 3.41
N LEU A 241 12.91 1.27 2.43
CA LEU A 241 13.38 1.86 1.20
C LEU A 241 12.82 3.27 1.08
N PHE A 242 13.65 4.16 0.60
CA PHE A 242 13.27 5.53 0.28
C PHE A 242 13.33 5.71 -1.22
N TYR A 243 12.31 6.32 -1.78
CA TYR A 243 12.25 6.64 -3.20
C TYR A 243 12.05 8.13 -3.38
N GLN A 244 12.92 8.71 -4.18
CA GLN A 244 12.68 9.99 -4.80
C GLN A 244 11.94 9.78 -6.11
N LEU A 245 10.77 10.39 -6.24
CA LEU A 245 10.02 10.33 -7.48
C LEU A 245 10.80 10.99 -8.63
N ASN A 246 10.81 10.33 -9.78
CA ASN A 246 11.60 10.75 -10.94
C ASN A 246 10.92 11.92 -11.66
N THR A 247 11.64 13.04 -11.81
CA THR A 247 11.14 14.27 -12.42
C THR A 247 10.71 14.11 -13.88
N SER A 248 11.22 13.09 -14.58
CA SER A 248 10.80 12.78 -15.96
C SER A 248 9.36 12.26 -16.07
N ARG A 249 8.71 11.94 -14.95
CA ARG A 249 7.35 11.41 -14.88
C ARG A 249 6.28 12.46 -14.58
N PHE A 250 6.68 13.59 -14.01
CA PHE A 250 5.77 14.59 -13.46
C PHE A 250 5.97 15.93 -14.15
N SER A 251 4.91 16.41 -14.81
CA SER A 251 4.91 17.66 -15.57
C SER A 251 4.31 18.80 -14.74
N ARG A 252 4.91 19.98 -14.82
CA ARG A 252 4.39 21.24 -14.29
C ARG A 252 3.01 21.58 -14.88
N ALA A 253 2.76 21.19 -16.13
CA ALA A 253 1.50 21.44 -16.82
C ALA A 253 0.31 20.60 -16.27
N ALA A 254 0.58 19.61 -15.43
CA ALA A 254 -0.48 18.77 -14.85
C ALA A 254 -1.23 19.43 -13.68
N ILE A 255 -0.77 20.60 -13.21
CA ILE A 255 -1.26 21.28 -12.00
C ILE A 255 -1.75 22.72 -12.31
N SER A 256 -1.53 23.20 -13.53
CA SER A 256 -1.93 24.54 -14.00
C SER A 256 -3.41 24.61 -14.36
#